data_AF-A0A5D0T7X5-F1
#
_entry.id   AF-A0A5D0T7X5-F1
#
_cell.length_a   1.000
_cell.length_b   1.000
_cell.length_c   1.000
_cell.angle_alpha   90.00
_cell.angle_beta   90.00
_cell.angle_gamma   90.00
#
_symmetry.space_group_name_H-M   'P 1'
#
loop_
_entity.id
_entity.type
_entity.pdbx_description
1 polymer ?
#
loop_
_entity_poly.entity_id
_entity_poly.type
_entity_poly.pdbx_seq_one_letter_code
_entity_poly.pdbx_strand_id
1 'polypeptide(L)' 'MTDRSSSEINPQGAIKDPDEWVTGAEPPTAAQESYLATLAREADAEVPEGLTKAEASKRIDELQEETGRGQ' A
#
# COMPACT_ATOMS: atom_id res chain seq x y z
N MET A 1 8.19 -44.06 2.79
CA MET A 1 9.39 -43.29 3.17
C MET A 1 9.07 -41.82 2.90
N THR A 2 8.83 -41.07 3.97
CA THR A 2 8.80 -39.59 4.08
C THR A 2 7.66 -38.83 3.40
N ASP A 3 6.62 -38.61 4.20
CA ASP A 3 5.79 -37.40 4.25
C ASP A 3 6.64 -36.13 4.11
N ARG A 4 6.20 -35.17 3.28
CA ARG A 4 6.64 -33.78 3.47
C ARG A 4 5.60 -32.78 2.97
N SER A 5 4.68 -32.53 3.90
CA SER A 5 4.32 -31.18 4.33
C SER A 5 3.71 -30.27 3.26
N SER A 6 2.38 -30.29 3.27
CA SER A 6 1.53 -29.09 3.24
C SER A 6 2.27 -27.87 3.83
N SER A 7 2.93 -27.09 2.99
CA SER A 7 3.52 -25.81 3.39
C SER A 7 2.38 -24.80 3.43
N GLU A 8 1.83 -24.65 4.63
CA GLU A 8 1.39 -23.38 5.22
C GLU A 8 0.82 -22.38 4.20
N ILE A 9 -0.45 -22.56 3.83
CA ILE A 9 -1.25 -21.45 3.32
C ILE A 9 -1.48 -20.52 4.49
N ASN A 10 -0.55 -19.58 4.64
CA ASN A 10 -0.65 -18.44 5.54
C ASN A 10 -1.82 -17.60 5.01
N PRO A 11 -2.96 -17.48 5.72
CA PRO A 11 -4.12 -16.71 5.24
C PRO A 11 -3.85 -15.19 5.25
N GLN A 12 -2.71 -14.76 5.81
CA GLN A 12 -2.08 -13.49 5.49
C GLN A 12 -1.17 -13.73 4.28
N GLY A 13 -1.76 -13.87 3.09
CA GLY A 13 -0.98 -13.83 1.85
C GLY A 13 -0.23 -12.51 1.85
N ALA A 14 1.06 -12.55 2.16
CA ALA A 14 1.89 -11.39 2.46
C ALA A 14 1.61 -10.29 1.44
N ILE A 15 0.94 -9.22 1.89
CA ILE A 15 0.88 -7.99 1.10
C ILE A 15 2.33 -7.63 0.90
N LYS A 16 2.82 -7.82 -0.32
CA LYS A 16 4.21 -7.62 -0.64
C LYS A 16 4.53 -6.16 -0.35
N ASP A 17 5.63 -5.92 0.37
CA ASP A 17 6.08 -4.57 0.67
C ASP A 17 6.09 -3.75 -0.64
N PRO A 18 5.48 -2.55 -0.67
CA PRO A 18 5.46 -1.70 -1.86
C PRO A 18 6.85 -1.48 -2.47
N ASP A 19 7.92 -1.48 -1.67
CA ASP A 19 9.31 -1.36 -2.15
C ASP A 19 9.76 -2.54 -2.99
N GLU A 20 9.22 -3.73 -2.75
CA GLU A 20 9.59 -4.92 -3.48
C GLU A 20 8.80 -5.07 -4.80
N TRP A 21 7.86 -4.17 -5.09
CA TRP A 21 7.07 -4.23 -6.31
C TRP A 21 7.93 -3.95 -7.53
N VAL A 22 7.87 -4.83 -8.53
CA VAL A 22 8.55 -4.63 -9.83
C VAL A 22 8.00 -3.38 -10.54
N THR A 23 6.73 -3.05 -10.30
CA THR A 23 6.05 -1.85 -10.80
C THR A 23 6.10 -0.68 -9.82
N GLY A 24 6.87 -0.79 -8.73
CA GLY A 24 6.90 0.19 -7.65
C GLY A 24 7.33 1.58 -8.11
N ALA A 25 8.28 1.65 -9.05
CA ALA A 25 8.80 2.89 -9.62
C ALA A 25 7.94 3.48 -10.77
N GLU A 26 6.86 2.80 -11.17
CA GLU A 26 5.92 3.37 -12.14
C GLU A 26 5.12 4.53 -11.50
N PRO A 27 4.49 5.41 -12.31
CA PRO A 27 3.55 6.39 -11.77
C PRO A 27 2.43 5.73 -10.96
N PRO A 28 1.81 6.47 -10.04
CA PRO A 28 0.72 5.94 -9.25
C PRO A 28 -0.48 5.64 -10.15
N THR A 29 -1.28 4.66 -9.76
CA THR A 29 -2.52 4.38 -10.48
C THR A 29 -3.55 5.49 -10.19
N ALA A 30 -4.46 5.75 -11.13
CA ALA A 30 -5.54 6.73 -10.94
C ALA A 30 -6.39 6.46 -9.67
N ALA A 31 -6.51 5.19 -9.26
CA ALA A 31 -7.18 4.81 -8.03
C ALA A 31 -6.38 5.23 -6.79
N GLN A 32 -5.06 5.02 -6.79
CA GLN A 32 -4.19 5.49 -5.71
C GLN A 32 -4.20 7.02 -5.62
N GLU A 33 -4.11 7.74 -6.75
CA GLU A 33 -4.18 9.22 -6.77
C GLU A 33 -5.49 9.74 -6.18
N SER A 34 -6.62 9.19 -6.62
CA SER A 34 -7.94 9.60 -6.11
C SER A 34 -8.09 9.32 -4.61
N TYR A 35 -7.51 8.22 -4.14
CA TYR A 35 -7.60 7.84 -2.74
C TYR A 35 -6.67 8.68 -1.85
N LEU A 36 -5.44 8.94 -2.30
CA LEU A 36 -4.53 9.91 -1.67
C LEU A 36 -5.19 11.26 -1.50
N ALA A 37 -5.82 11.79 -2.55
CA ALA A 37 -6.50 13.08 -2.49
C ALA A 37 -7.63 13.11 -1.43
N THR A 38 -8.36 12.00 -1.29
CA THR A 38 -9.42 11.87 -0.29
C THR A 38 -8.85 11.85 1.12
N LEU A 39 -7.87 10.98 1.39
CA LEU A 39 -7.28 10.84 2.72
C LEU A 39 -6.52 12.10 3.15
N ALA A 40 -5.81 12.74 2.22
CA ALA A 40 -5.09 13.97 2.48
C ALA A 40 -6.03 15.12 2.87
N ARG A 41 -7.18 15.25 2.18
CA ARG A 41 -8.20 16.23 2.55
C ARG A 41 -8.76 15.99 3.95
N GLU A 42 -8.90 14.73 4.35
CA GLU A 42 -9.44 14.36 5.67
C GLU A 42 -8.43 14.53 6.80
N ALA A 43 -7.16 14.29 6.51
CA ALA A 43 -6.03 14.52 7.42
C ALA A 43 -5.58 16.00 7.45
N ASP A 44 -6.15 16.87 6.61
CA ASP A 44 -5.64 18.23 6.35
C ASP A 44 -4.14 18.24 6.00
N ALA A 45 -3.72 17.23 5.23
CA ALA A 45 -2.33 16.98 4.85
C ALA A 45 -2.09 17.28 3.36
N GLU A 46 -0.85 17.61 3.01
CA GLU A 46 -0.42 17.73 1.62
C GLU A 46 0.10 16.38 1.09
N VAL A 47 -0.15 16.12 -0.20
CA VAL A 47 0.40 14.96 -0.93
C VAL A 47 1.46 15.48 -1.90
N PRO A 48 2.70 14.99 -1.81
CA PRO A 48 3.74 15.34 -2.77
C PRO A 48 3.30 14.95 -4.19
N GLU A 49 3.61 15.80 -5.17
CA GLU A 49 3.43 15.45 -6.58
C GLU A 49 4.53 14.47 -7.03
N GLY A 50 4.24 13.67 -8.07
CA GLY A 50 5.24 12.81 -8.69
C GLY A 50 5.64 11.56 -7.89
N LEU A 51 4.83 11.16 -6.90
CA LEU A 51 5.02 9.91 -6.19
C LEU A 51 5.00 8.73 -7.15
N THR A 52 5.88 7.77 -6.93
CA THR A 52 5.80 6.46 -7.58
C THR A 52 4.67 5.62 -6.98
N LYS A 53 4.28 4.55 -7.65
CA LYS A 53 3.23 3.62 -7.21
C LYS A 53 3.49 3.04 -5.82
N ALA A 54 4.75 2.73 -5.52
CA ALA A 54 5.17 2.23 -4.22
C ALA A 54 5.02 3.31 -3.14
N GLU A 55 5.54 4.51 -3.41
CA GLU A 55 5.46 5.65 -2.49
C GLU A 55 4.00 6.08 -2.26
N ALA A 56 3.17 6.05 -3.29
CA ALA A 56 1.75 6.31 -3.19
C ALA A 56 1.04 5.28 -2.30
N SER A 57 1.39 4.00 -2.40
CA SER A 57 0.85 2.96 -1.51
C SER A 57 1.22 3.22 -0.06
N LYS A 58 2.49 3.52 0.23
CA LYS A 58 2.95 3.80 1.59
C LYS A 58 2.29 5.05 2.17
N ARG A 59 2.17 6.09 1.36
CA ARG A 59 1.52 7.35 1.79
C ARG A 59 0.03 7.15 2.07
N ILE A 60 -0.64 6.24 1.35
CA ILE A 60 -2.01 5.82 1.65
C ILE A 60 -2.07 5.18 3.03
N ASP A 61 -1.17 4.23 3.34
CA ASP A 61 -1.16 3.53 4.62
C ASP A 61 -0.95 4.53 5.79
N GLU A 62 0.04 5.43 5.66
CA GLU A 62 0.28 6.50 6.64
C GLU A 62 -0.96 7.38 6.88
N LEU A 63 -1.61 7.84 5.80
CA LEU A 63 -2.78 8.71 5.91
C LEU A 63 -4.01 7.94 6.44
N GLN A 64 -4.13 6.65 6.15
CA GLN A 64 -5.19 5.81 6.73
C GLN A 64 -5.02 5.67 8.25
N GLU A 65 -3.80 5.52 8.73
CA GLU A 65 -3.50 5.48 10.17
C GLU A 65 -3.81 6.83 10.83
N GLU A 66 -3.40 7.94 10.19
CA GLU A 66 -3.65 9.31 10.67
C GLU A 66 -5.14 9.66 10.73
N THR A 67 -5.91 9.24 9.72
CA THR A 67 -7.37 9.43 9.66
C THR A 67 -8.15 8.42 10.50
N GLY A 68 -7.48 7.45 11.14
CA GLY A 68 -8.10 6.43 11.97
C GLY A 68 -8.91 5.38 11.19
N ARG A 69 -8.62 5.20 9.90
CA ARG A 69 -9.29 4.25 8.99
C ARG A 69 -8.59 2.89 8.90
N GLY A 70 -7.35 2.78 9.34
CA GLY A 70 -6.54 1.55 9.29
C GLY A 70 -6.85 0.51 10.37
N GLN A 71 -8.10 0.39 10.84
CA GLN A 71 -8.49 -0.51 11.95
C GLN A 71 -9.56 -1.53 11.57
#